data_AF-A0A0A6UJ00-F1
#
_entry.id   AF-A0A0A6UJ00-F1
#
_cell.length_a   1.000
_cell.length_b   1.000
_cell.length_c   1.000
_cell.angle_alpha   90.00
_cell.angle_beta   90.00
_cell.angle_gamma   90.00
#
_symmetry.space_group_name_H-M   'P 1'
#
loop_
_entity.id
_entity.type
_entity.pdbx_description
1 polymer ?
#
loop_
_entity_poly.entity_id
_entity_poly.type
_entity_poly.pdbx_seq_one_letter_code
_entity_poly.pdbx_strand_id
1 'polypeptide(L)'
;MGTDQTAPADREPHVLLVETVLRSSREHTEWWAEGGSRPQLPRAWGELWAAAVRRQMDLAEEPEEDARRAVQTMLDQLTRLDREAEWFRADPVLRQRAIAETLLFTTGLASRVPSRTAQVAWLRQRGLRPVDYARIKAIAAAQDDWLAAWNAWAAR
;
A
#
# COMPACT_ATOMS: atom_id res chain seq x y z
N MET A 1 -29.92 -0.86 -27.37
CA MET A 1 -29.70 -1.20 -25.96
C MET A 1 -28.22 -1.48 -25.82
N GLY A 2 -27.43 -0.43 -25.59
CA GLY A 2 -25.97 -0.51 -25.59
C GLY A 2 -25.48 -1.09 -24.27
N THR A 3 -24.82 -2.24 -24.34
CA THR A 3 -23.99 -2.73 -23.25
C THR A 3 -22.78 -1.82 -23.17
N ASP A 4 -22.81 -0.88 -22.23
CA ASP A 4 -21.66 -0.04 -21.89
C ASP A 4 -20.64 -0.93 -21.17
N GLN A 5 -19.79 -1.55 -21.98
CA GLN A 5 -18.67 -2.36 -21.53
C GLN A 5 -17.54 -1.38 -21.23
N THR A 6 -17.55 -0.80 -20.02
CA THR A 6 -16.50 0.10 -19.55
C THR A 6 -15.17 -0.63 -19.63
N ALA A 7 -14.29 -0.17 -20.51
CA ALA A 7 -13.01 -0.77 -20.79
C ALA A 7 -12.13 -0.80 -19.52
N PRO A 8 -11.17 -1.73 -19.40
CA PRO A 8 -10.20 -1.77 -18.29
C PRO A 8 -9.26 -0.54 -18.20
N ALA A 9 -9.43 0.47 -19.06
CA ALA A 9 -8.61 1.69 -19.14
C ALA A 9 -9.01 2.80 -18.14
N ASP A 10 -10.21 2.74 -17.54
CA ASP A 10 -10.73 3.79 -16.64
C ASP A 10 -10.46 3.54 -15.15
N ARG A 11 -9.72 2.49 -14.80
CA ARG A 11 -9.38 2.22 -13.41
C ARG A 11 -8.23 3.11 -12.94
N GLU A 12 -8.44 3.73 -11.77
CA GLU A 12 -7.46 4.61 -11.13
C GLU A 12 -6.07 3.94 -11.04
N PRO A 13 -4.98 4.54 -11.59
CA PRO A 13 -3.66 3.92 -11.71
C PRO A 13 -3.10 3.38 -10.39
N HIS A 14 -3.34 4.08 -9.29
CA HIS A 14 -2.92 3.63 -7.96
C HIS A 14 -3.54 2.29 -7.57
N VAL A 15 -4.84 2.09 -7.84
CA VAL A 15 -5.54 0.85 -7.51
C VAL A 15 -4.98 -0.31 -8.32
N LEU A 16 -4.78 -0.12 -9.63
CA LEU A 16 -4.21 -1.14 -10.51
C LEU A 16 -2.81 -1.56 -10.05
N LEU A 17 -1.98 -0.60 -9.66
CA LEU A 17 -0.65 -0.87 -9.13
C LEU A 17 -0.71 -1.64 -7.81
N VAL A 18 -1.55 -1.20 -6.86
CA VAL A 18 -1.72 -1.86 -5.56
C VAL A 18 -2.19 -3.32 -5.72
N GLU A 19 -3.23 -3.56 -6.52
CA GLU A 19 -3.74 -4.92 -6.76
C GLU A 19 -2.67 -5.83 -7.36
N THR A 20 -1.90 -5.30 -8.31
CA THR A 20 -0.81 -6.04 -8.97
C THR A 20 0.31 -6.37 -7.97
N VAL A 21 0.70 -5.42 -7.13
CA VAL A 21 1.73 -5.60 -6.09
C VAL A 21 1.29 -6.63 -5.05
N LEU A 22 0.06 -6.53 -4.54
CA LEU A 22 -0.44 -7.45 -3.53
C LEU A 22 -0.50 -8.88 -4.07
N ARG A 23 -1.00 -9.05 -5.31
CA ARG A 23 -1.00 -10.37 -5.97
C ARG A 23 0.42 -10.93 -6.10
N SER A 24 1.34 -10.15 -6.67
CA SER A 24 2.72 -10.58 -6.89
C SER A 24 3.45 -10.87 -5.57
N SER A 25 3.18 -10.11 -4.51
CA SER A 25 3.75 -10.36 -3.18
C SER A 25 3.32 -11.71 -2.62
N ARG A 26 2.04 -12.09 -2.78
CA ARG A 26 1.51 -13.36 -2.29
C ARG A 26 2.08 -14.54 -3.07
N GLU A 27 2.10 -14.45 -4.40
CA GLU A 27 2.74 -15.45 -5.28
C GLU A 27 4.22 -15.66 -4.88
N HIS A 28 4.93 -14.57 -4.56
CA HIS A 28 6.31 -14.63 -4.10
C HIS A 28 6.45 -15.33 -2.74
N THR A 29 5.55 -15.05 -1.79
CA THR A 29 5.53 -15.71 -0.48
C THR A 29 5.22 -17.20 -0.61
N GLU A 30 4.24 -17.58 -1.42
CA GLU A 30 3.90 -18.98 -1.72
C GLU A 30 5.10 -19.71 -2.33
N TRP A 31 5.75 -19.11 -3.33
CA TRP A 31 6.97 -19.66 -3.93
C TRP A 31 8.12 -19.85 -2.92
N TRP A 32 8.33 -18.88 -2.01
CA TRP A 32 9.34 -19.02 -0.95
C TRP A 32 9.02 -20.15 0.03
N ALA A 33 7.74 -20.42 0.30
CA ALA A 33 7.31 -21.43 1.26
C ALA A 33 7.29 -22.84 0.65
N GLU A 34 6.80 -22.98 -0.59
CA GLU A 34 6.50 -24.26 -1.23
C GLU A 34 7.55 -24.67 -2.28
N GLY A 35 8.41 -23.74 -2.70
CA GLY A 35 9.36 -23.95 -3.80
C GLY A 35 8.69 -23.86 -5.18
N GLY A 36 9.43 -24.22 -6.24
CA GLY A 36 8.93 -24.22 -7.62
C GLY A 36 9.46 -23.07 -8.49
N SER A 37 8.75 -22.78 -9.58
CA SER A 37 9.17 -21.75 -10.53
C SER A 37 9.04 -20.35 -9.93
N ARG A 38 10.13 -19.58 -9.97
CA ARG A 38 10.15 -18.21 -9.47
C ARG A 38 9.08 -17.36 -10.18
N PRO A 39 8.19 -16.68 -9.44
CA PRO A 39 7.21 -15.80 -10.04
C PRO A 39 7.91 -14.69 -10.82
N GLN A 40 7.43 -14.44 -12.04
CA GLN A 40 7.94 -13.37 -12.88
C GLN A 40 7.26 -12.06 -12.50
N LEU A 41 8.01 -10.96 -12.54
CA LEU A 41 7.41 -9.64 -12.46
C LEU A 41 6.42 -9.47 -13.63
N PRO A 42 5.23 -8.90 -13.38
CA PRO A 42 4.29 -8.61 -14.45
C PRO A 42 4.95 -7.77 -15.54
N ARG A 43 4.77 -8.14 -16.81
CA ARG A 43 5.41 -7.44 -17.95
C ARG A 43 5.09 -5.94 -17.98
N ALA A 44 3.90 -5.57 -17.52
CA ALA A 44 3.42 -4.18 -17.44
C ALA A 44 3.88 -3.41 -16.18
N TRP A 45 4.77 -3.97 -15.35
CA TRP A 45 5.20 -3.36 -14.08
C TRP A 45 5.69 -1.93 -14.24
N GLY A 46 6.59 -1.68 -15.19
CA GLY A 46 7.17 -0.35 -15.43
C GLY A 46 6.10 0.67 -15.85
N GLU A 47 5.13 0.24 -16.64
CA GLU A 47 4.03 1.09 -17.12
C GLU A 47 3.06 1.44 -15.97
N LEU A 48 2.68 0.45 -15.15
CA LEU A 48 1.82 0.66 -13.98
C LEU A 48 2.48 1.60 -12.97
N TRP A 49 3.77 1.39 -12.69
CA TRP A 49 4.56 2.27 -11.82
C TRP A 49 4.58 3.70 -12.36
N ALA A 50 4.94 3.88 -13.64
CA ALA A 50 5.03 5.20 -14.23
C ALA A 50 3.66 5.91 -14.29
N ALA A 51 2.57 5.17 -14.52
CA ALA A 51 1.22 5.72 -14.51
C ALA A 51 0.80 6.20 -13.11
N ALA A 52 1.05 5.41 -12.06
CA ALA A 52 0.75 5.81 -10.68
C ALA A 52 1.59 7.02 -10.24
N VAL A 53 2.88 7.07 -10.58
CA VAL A 53 3.76 8.21 -10.26
C VAL A 53 3.27 9.49 -10.93
N ARG A 54 2.97 9.45 -12.24
CA ARG A 54 2.41 10.62 -12.93
C ARG A 54 1.10 11.07 -12.30
N ARG A 55 0.22 10.12 -11.99
CA ARG A 55 -1.05 10.42 -11.34
C ARG A 55 -0.88 11.03 -9.95
N GLN A 56 0.11 10.59 -9.18
CA GLN A 56 0.46 11.20 -7.89
C GLN A 56 0.98 12.63 -8.07
N MET A 57 1.85 12.89 -9.06
CA MET A 57 2.31 14.25 -9.38
C MET A 57 1.13 15.17 -9.70
N ASP A 58 0.20 14.70 -10.53
CA ASP A 58 -0.98 15.48 -10.93
C ASP A 58 -1.93 15.78 -9.76
N LEU A 59 -2.10 14.84 -8.82
CA LEU A 59 -3.05 14.97 -7.71
C LEU A 59 -2.48 15.75 -6.53
N ALA A 60 -1.20 15.57 -6.22
CA ALA A 60 -0.55 16.17 -5.05
C ALA A 60 0.28 17.42 -5.40
N GLU A 61 0.40 17.75 -6.69
CA GLU A 61 1.26 18.83 -7.21
C GLU A 61 2.73 18.67 -6.76
N GLU A 62 3.17 17.42 -6.62
CA GLU A 62 4.50 17.05 -6.13
C GLU A 62 5.51 16.87 -7.29
N PRO A 63 6.80 17.21 -7.08
CA PRO A 63 7.88 16.81 -7.98
C PRO A 63 7.94 15.29 -8.15
N GLU A 64 8.45 14.83 -9.30
CA GLU A 64 8.51 13.38 -9.61
C GLU A 64 9.19 12.57 -8.49
N GLU A 65 10.29 13.06 -7.92
CA GLU A 65 10.98 12.35 -6.84
C GLU A 65 10.11 12.17 -5.59
N ASP A 66 9.34 13.18 -5.23
CA ASP A 66 8.42 13.13 -4.09
C ASP A 66 7.25 12.20 -4.37
N ALA A 67 6.66 12.30 -5.56
CA ALA A 67 5.60 11.40 -6.01
C ALA A 67 6.06 9.93 -6.01
N ARG A 68 7.27 9.64 -6.48
CA ARG A 68 7.87 8.29 -6.43
C ARG A 68 8.02 7.81 -4.99
N ARG A 69 8.51 8.66 -4.09
CA ARG A 69 8.65 8.33 -2.67
C ARG A 69 7.29 8.07 -2.02
N ALA A 70 6.25 8.85 -2.35
CA ALA A 70 4.90 8.69 -1.85
C ALA A 70 4.28 7.36 -2.29
N VAL A 71 4.34 7.05 -3.60
CA VAL A 71 3.85 5.78 -4.15
C VAL A 71 4.60 4.59 -3.55
N GLN A 72 5.92 4.67 -3.41
CA GLN A 72 6.70 3.62 -2.74
C GLN A 72 6.26 3.43 -1.28
N THR A 73 6.10 4.53 -0.54
CA THR A 73 5.67 4.50 0.88
C THR A 73 4.32 3.83 1.06
N MET A 74 3.39 4.10 0.14
CA MET A 74 2.06 3.52 0.11
C MET A 74 2.11 2.01 -0.15
N LEU A 75 2.86 1.57 -1.15
CA LEU A 75 2.99 0.14 -1.48
C LEU A 75 3.67 -0.65 -0.35
N ASP A 76 4.71 -0.09 0.25
CA ASP A 76 5.39 -0.70 1.40
C ASP A 76 4.41 -0.90 2.57
N GLN A 77 3.50 0.06 2.80
CA GLN A 77 2.50 -0.05 3.86
C GLN A 77 1.49 -1.16 3.56
N LEU A 78 0.93 -1.17 2.35
CA LEU A 78 -0.15 -2.09 1.99
C LEU A 78 0.35 -3.53 1.88
N THR A 79 1.56 -3.74 1.35
CA THR A 79 2.20 -5.07 1.37
C THR A 79 2.53 -5.53 2.78
N ARG A 80 2.79 -4.62 3.72
CA ARG A 80 2.99 -4.98 5.12
C ARG A 80 1.69 -5.29 5.82
N LEU A 81 0.61 -4.55 5.56
CA LEU A 81 -0.73 -4.90 6.03
C LEU A 81 -1.13 -6.30 5.57
N ASP A 82 -0.87 -6.61 4.29
CA ASP A 82 -1.15 -7.94 3.74
C ASP A 82 -0.41 -9.06 4.46
N ARG A 83 0.78 -8.80 5.00
CA ARG A 83 1.57 -9.78 5.75
C ARG A 83 1.17 -9.89 7.22
N GLU A 84 0.84 -8.78 7.86
CA GLU A 84 0.70 -8.71 9.32
C GLU A 84 -0.77 -8.75 9.79
N ALA A 85 -1.72 -8.33 8.96
CA ALA A 85 -3.13 -8.21 9.33
C ALA A 85 -3.99 -9.27 8.63
N GLU A 86 -4.48 -10.24 9.40
CA GLU A 86 -5.35 -11.31 8.87
C GLU A 86 -6.62 -10.76 8.22
N TRP A 87 -7.27 -9.77 8.84
CA TRP A 87 -8.48 -9.15 8.28
C TRP A 87 -8.22 -8.53 6.90
N PHE A 88 -7.02 -7.99 6.64
CA PHE A 88 -6.70 -7.41 5.34
C PHE A 88 -6.58 -8.49 4.26
N ARG A 89 -6.10 -9.69 4.62
CA ARG A 89 -6.06 -10.83 3.70
C ARG A 89 -7.43 -11.43 3.48
N ALA A 90 -8.16 -11.71 4.55
CA ALA A 90 -9.37 -12.53 4.54
C ALA A 90 -10.64 -11.75 4.14
N ASP A 91 -10.75 -10.47 4.53
CA ASP A 91 -11.95 -9.68 4.27
C ASP A 91 -11.72 -8.73 3.07
N PRO A 92 -12.35 -8.99 1.90
CA PRO A 92 -12.20 -8.14 0.72
C PRO A 92 -12.80 -6.75 0.89
N VAL A 93 -13.84 -6.59 1.71
CA VAL A 93 -14.51 -5.30 1.94
C VAL A 93 -13.63 -4.41 2.81
N LEU A 94 -13.11 -4.94 3.92
CA LEU A 94 -12.17 -4.21 4.77
C LEU A 94 -10.87 -3.88 4.03
N ARG A 95 -10.36 -4.81 3.22
CA ARG A 95 -9.19 -4.54 2.36
C ARG A 95 -9.42 -3.38 1.41
N GLN A 96 -10.53 -3.37 0.67
CA GLN A 96 -10.83 -2.29 -0.27
C GLN A 96 -10.97 -0.93 0.44
N ARG A 97 -11.63 -0.90 1.61
CA ARG A 97 -11.72 0.31 2.44
C ARG A 97 -10.35 0.81 2.90
N ALA A 98 -9.48 -0.09 3.36
CA ALA A 98 -8.13 0.28 3.82
C ALA A 98 -7.26 0.81 2.67
N ILE A 99 -7.36 0.20 1.48
CA ILE A 99 -6.69 0.70 0.26
C ILE A 99 -7.21 2.10 -0.07
N ALA A 100 -8.52 2.30 -0.17
CA ALA A 100 -9.11 3.59 -0.51
C ALA A 100 -8.69 4.71 0.47
N GLU A 101 -8.72 4.45 1.78
CA GLU A 101 -8.29 5.44 2.76
C GLU A 101 -6.78 5.73 2.70
N THR A 102 -5.96 4.73 2.39
CA THR A 102 -4.52 4.93 2.17
C THR A 102 -4.27 5.79 0.94
N LEU A 103 -4.99 5.53 -0.17
CA LEU A 103 -4.89 6.35 -1.38
C LEU A 103 -5.29 7.81 -1.13
N LEU A 104 -6.42 8.03 -0.46
CA LEU A 104 -6.90 9.36 -0.10
C LEU A 104 -5.89 10.13 0.77
N PHE A 105 -5.24 9.44 1.70
CA PHE A 105 -4.20 10.04 2.54
C PHE A 105 -2.92 10.34 1.75
N THR A 106 -2.42 9.38 0.97
CA THR A 106 -1.17 9.50 0.19
C THR A 106 -1.25 10.56 -0.91
N THR A 107 -2.39 10.65 -1.59
CA THR A 107 -2.62 11.64 -2.66
C THR A 107 -2.91 13.05 -2.14
N GLY A 108 -3.04 13.22 -0.82
CA GLY A 108 -3.42 14.51 -0.21
C GLY A 108 -4.90 14.89 -0.38
N LEU A 109 -5.68 14.13 -1.16
CA LEU A 109 -7.10 14.38 -1.41
C LEU A 109 -7.95 14.38 -0.12
N ALA A 110 -7.55 13.60 0.89
CA ALA A 110 -8.12 13.71 2.23
C ALA A 110 -7.09 13.46 3.32
N SER A 111 -6.73 14.52 4.06
CA SER A 111 -5.82 14.44 5.21
C SER A 111 -6.50 13.93 6.51
N ARG A 112 -7.84 13.86 6.53
CA ARG A 112 -8.66 13.44 7.68
C ARG A 112 -9.45 12.15 7.41
N VAL A 113 -8.75 11.11 6.96
CA VAL A 113 -9.35 9.77 6.82
C VAL A 113 -9.53 9.08 8.19
N PRO A 114 -10.52 8.18 8.36
CA PRO A 114 -10.70 7.41 9.59
C PRO A 114 -9.45 6.63 10.07
N SER A 115 -8.63 6.17 9.14
CA SER A 115 -7.35 5.46 9.35
C SER A 115 -6.15 6.38 9.63
N ARG A 116 -6.36 7.70 9.75
CA ARG A 116 -5.26 8.70 9.90
C ARG A 116 -4.25 8.33 10.98
N THR A 117 -4.70 7.81 12.12
CA THR A 117 -3.81 7.38 13.21
C THR A 117 -2.82 6.32 12.73
N ALA A 118 -3.28 5.35 11.94
CA ALA A 118 -2.45 4.31 11.37
C ALA A 118 -1.50 4.88 10.29
N GLN A 119 -2.00 5.77 9.44
CA GLN A 119 -1.17 6.44 8.42
C GLN A 119 -0.01 7.25 9.05
N VAL A 120 -0.29 7.98 10.13
CA VAL A 120 0.75 8.75 10.85
C VAL A 120 1.74 7.82 11.56
N ALA A 121 1.26 6.72 12.16
CA ALA A 121 2.14 5.72 12.78
C ALA A 121 3.10 5.12 11.74
N TRP A 122 2.60 4.83 10.54
CA TRP A 122 3.42 4.35 9.42
C TRP A 122 4.55 5.32 9.05
N LEU A 123 4.22 6.60 8.85
CA LEU A 123 5.21 7.62 8.50
C LEU A 123 6.27 7.80 9.60
N ARG A 124 5.88 7.73 10.87
CA ARG A 124 6.81 7.79 12.01
C ARG A 124 7.79 6.62 12.00
N GLN A 125 7.31 5.41 11.74
CA GLN A 125 8.15 4.22 11.68
C GLN A 125 9.23 4.35 10.59
N ARG A 126 8.89 4.89 9.41
CA ARG A 126 9.87 5.06 8.31
C ARG A 126 10.98 6.07 8.62
N GLY A 127 10.75 7.01 9.54
CA GLY A 127 11.78 7.95 10.00
C GLY A 127 12.86 7.32 10.88
N LEU A 128 12.69 6.06 11.30
CA LEU A 128 13.63 5.34 12.16
C LEU A 128 14.66 4.58 11.32
N ARG A 129 15.94 4.99 11.38
CA ARG A 129 17.05 4.17 10.85
C ARG A 129 17.63 3.30 11.96
N PRO A 130 17.87 2.00 11.75
CA PRO A 130 18.53 1.15 12.73
C PRO A 130 20.04 1.46 12.72
N VAL A 131 20.51 2.18 13.74
CA VAL A 131 21.93 2.41 14.00
C VAL A 131 22.39 1.65 15.26
N ASP A 132 21.51 1.49 16.27
CA ASP A 132 21.86 0.84 17.54
C ASP A 132 20.69 0.01 18.13
N TYR A 133 20.99 -0.85 19.11
CA TYR A 133 20.04 -1.78 19.76
C TYR A 133 18.83 -1.09 20.42
N ALA A 134 19.01 0.07 21.05
CA ALA A 134 17.91 0.86 21.61
C ALA A 134 16.88 1.25 20.54
N ARG A 135 17.34 1.43 19.29
CA ARG A 135 16.51 1.82 18.15
C ARG A 135 15.77 0.62 17.53
N ILE A 136 16.28 -0.60 17.72
CA ILE A 136 15.57 -1.84 17.35
C ILE A 136 14.26 -1.96 18.15
N LYS A 137 14.32 -1.73 19.47
CA LYS A 137 13.11 -1.72 20.32
C LYS A 137 12.12 -0.64 19.90
N ALA A 138 12.60 0.55 19.54
CA ALA A 138 11.75 1.63 19.05
C ALA A 138 11.08 1.29 17.70
N ILE A 139 11.78 0.60 16.79
CA ILE A 139 11.22 0.13 15.53
C ILE A 139 10.13 -0.92 15.75
N ALA A 140 10.35 -1.86 16.69
CA ALA A 140 9.35 -2.86 17.07
C ALA A 140 8.11 -2.20 17.69
N ALA A 141 8.29 -1.28 18.64
CA ALA A 141 7.17 -0.54 19.24
C ALA A 141 6.38 0.27 18.20
N ALA A 142 7.08 0.94 17.27
CA ALA A 142 6.42 1.69 16.19
C ALA A 142 5.65 0.77 15.23
N GLN A 143 6.12 -0.47 15.02
CA GLN A 143 5.39 -1.48 14.26
C GLN A 143 4.12 -1.91 14.98
N ASP A 144 4.21 -2.19 16.28
CA ASP A 144 3.07 -2.60 17.10
C ASP A 144 2.01 -1.49 17.16
N ASP A 145 2.42 -0.23 17.35
CA ASP A 145 1.53 0.93 17.34
C ASP A 145 0.80 1.09 16.00
N TRP A 146 1.53 0.92 14.89
CA TRP A 146 0.96 0.98 13.54
C TRP A 146 -0.07 -0.12 13.30
N LEU A 147 0.24 -1.37 13.66
CA LEU A 147 -0.67 -2.49 13.49
C LEU A 147 -1.89 -2.38 14.41
N ALA A 148 -1.69 -1.96 15.66
CA ALA A 148 -2.76 -1.70 16.61
C ALA A 148 -3.73 -0.62 16.11
N ALA A 149 -3.22 0.46 15.52
CA ALA A 149 -4.04 1.52 14.95
C ALA A 149 -4.89 1.02 13.77
N TRP A 150 -4.35 0.16 12.92
CA TRP A 150 -5.09 -0.47 11.82
C TRP A 150 -6.13 -1.47 12.32
N ASN A 151 -5.82 -2.28 13.34
CA ASN A 151 -6.78 -3.20 13.94
C ASN A 151 -7.93 -2.45 14.64
N ALA A 152 -7.63 -1.35 15.33
CA ALA A 152 -8.65 -0.50 15.94
C ALA A 152 -9.53 0.21 14.90
N TRP A 153 -9.01 0.45 13.69
CA TRP A 153 -9.81 0.95 12.56
C TRP A 153 -10.70 -0.15 11.97
N ALA A 154 -10.17 -1.37 11.81
CA ALA A 154 -10.89 -2.49 11.21
C ALA A 154 -12.05 -3.00 12.07
N ALA A 155 -11.98 -2.80 13.39
CA ALA A 155 -13.03 -3.17 14.34
C ALA A 155 -14.23 -2.19 14.40
N ARG A 156 -14.26 -1.15 13.55
CA ARG A 156 -15.30 -0.10 13.53
C ARG A 156 -16.37 -0.33 12.48
#